data_AF-A0AAD9R2G6-F1
#
_entry.id   AF-A0AAD9R2G6-F1
#
_cell.length_a   1.000
_cell.length_b   1.000
_cell.length_c   1.000
_cell.angle_alpha   90.00
_cell.angle_beta   90.00
_cell.angle_gamma   90.00
#
_symmetry.space_group_name_H-M   'P 1'
#
loop_
_entity.id
_entity.type
_entity.pdbx_description
1 polymer ?
#
loop_
_entity_poly.entity_id
_entity_poly.type
_entity_poly.pdbx_seq_one_letter_code
_entity_poly.pdbx_strand_id
1 'polypeptide(L)'
;MRRFIGTYTTTPFKVRASPPFELLAFKMASDDEIIRKRLLIDGEGAGDDRRITTLLKSFLKWCNSSNLEEGESDAAYQKIQLQLAQCEFAIRKTQTVFEMNEHETENYQKVYDEIEQSITHAYEEIASCKAELQQAKRIRRNRQEYDALAKVIAKHPERQETLKQIEELDKELNSLTGTKESLLSKLELRQKQFHLLINTIHELQRMLEEDKTDSEGEPSSSSVAEGSFMDTS
;
A
#
# COMPACT_ATOMS: atom_id res chain seq x y z
N MET A 1 21.72 -26.32 -9.02
CA MET A 1 21.06 -25.57 -10.11
C MET A 1 20.55 -24.23 -9.57
N ARG A 2 20.68 -23.19 -10.39
CA ARG A 2 20.86 -21.78 -10.01
C ARG A 2 19.62 -21.14 -9.35
N ARG A 3 19.83 -20.44 -8.23
CA ARG A 3 18.85 -19.55 -7.59
C ARG A 3 18.77 -18.24 -8.38
N PHE A 4 17.62 -17.93 -8.95
CA PHE A 4 17.32 -16.64 -9.58
C PHE A 4 16.64 -15.75 -8.54
N ILE A 5 17.42 -14.96 -7.81
CA ILE A 5 16.91 -13.93 -6.89
C ILE A 5 16.87 -12.65 -7.71
N GLY A 6 15.70 -12.33 -8.27
CA GLY A 6 15.47 -11.07 -8.97
C GLY A 6 15.43 -9.93 -7.95
N THR A 7 16.54 -9.21 -7.82
CA THR A 7 16.59 -7.94 -7.09
C THR A 7 15.93 -6.87 -7.95
N TYR A 8 14.67 -6.52 -7.66
CA TYR A 8 14.04 -5.35 -8.25
C TYR A 8 14.69 -4.11 -7.65
N THR A 9 15.71 -3.59 -8.33
CA THR A 9 16.28 -2.28 -8.05
C THR A 9 15.20 -1.24 -8.32
N THR A 10 14.62 -0.67 -7.26
CA THR A 10 13.83 0.56 -7.35
C THR A 10 14.81 1.66 -7.75
N THR A 11 14.85 2.00 -9.03
CA THR A 11 15.54 3.20 -9.50
C THR A 11 14.82 4.40 -8.89
N PRO A 12 15.53 5.34 -8.25
CA PRO A 12 14.89 6.58 -7.80
C PRO A 12 14.38 7.31 -9.04
N PHE A 13 13.10 7.67 -9.03
CA PHE A 13 12.49 8.54 -10.04
C PHE A 13 13.27 9.86 -10.02
N LYS A 14 14.17 10.05 -10.98
CA LYS A 14 14.96 11.27 -11.11
C LYS A 14 13.98 12.38 -11.45
N VAL A 15 13.67 13.23 -10.48
CA VAL A 15 12.93 14.47 -10.68
C VAL A 15 13.69 15.22 -11.77
N ARG A 16 13.16 15.19 -12.99
CA ARG A 16 13.65 16.00 -14.09
C ARG A 16 13.43 17.43 -13.62
N ALA A 17 14.51 18.13 -13.28
CA ALA A 17 14.45 19.54 -12.96
C ALA A 17 13.69 20.22 -14.09
N SER A 18 12.51 20.77 -13.77
CA SER A 18 11.78 21.64 -14.68
C SER A 18 12.74 22.75 -15.14
N PRO A 19 12.74 23.11 -16.43
CA PRO A 19 13.59 24.20 -16.90
C PRO A 19 13.26 25.48 -16.10
N PRO A 20 14.25 26.35 -15.88
CA PRO A 20 14.09 27.50 -15.01
C PRO A 20 13.07 28.43 -15.65
N PHE A 21 11.97 28.68 -14.93
CA PHE A 21 10.95 29.67 -15.31
C PHE A 21 11.56 31.02 -15.73
N GLU A 22 12.76 31.35 -15.25
CA GLU A 22 13.54 32.54 -15.60
C GLU A 22 13.87 32.68 -17.09
N LEU A 23 14.17 31.58 -17.80
CA LEU A 23 14.58 31.64 -19.22
C LEU A 23 13.35 31.85 -20.13
N LEU A 24 12.20 31.33 -19.70
CA LEU A 24 10.90 31.60 -20.33
C LEU A 24 10.46 33.05 -20.05
N ALA A 25 10.62 33.52 -18.81
CA ALA A 25 10.30 34.88 -18.41
C ALA A 25 11.13 35.94 -19.17
N PHE A 26 12.44 35.71 -19.35
CA PHE A 26 13.30 36.62 -20.12
C PHE A 26 12.91 36.69 -21.60
N LYS A 27 12.52 35.56 -22.20
CA LYS A 27 12.06 35.52 -23.59
C LYS A 27 10.72 36.23 -23.78
N MET A 28 9.79 36.06 -22.84
CA MET A 28 8.49 36.76 -22.84
C MET A 28 8.67 38.28 -22.70
N ALA A 29 9.58 38.75 -21.84
CA ALA A 29 9.86 40.17 -21.67
C ALA A 29 10.40 40.84 -22.96
N SER A 30 11.23 40.13 -23.73
CA SER A 30 11.73 40.61 -25.03
C SER A 30 10.64 40.64 -26.10
N ASP A 31 9.79 39.61 -26.14
CA ASP A 31 8.68 39.54 -27.09
C ASP A 31 7.62 40.62 -26.79
N ASP A 32 7.31 40.85 -25.51
CA ASP A 32 6.44 41.94 -25.05
C ASP A 32 6.96 43.32 -25.45
N GLU A 33 8.28 43.55 -25.41
CA GLU A 33 8.87 44.82 -25.82
C GLU A 33 8.77 45.05 -27.33
N ILE A 34 8.92 43.99 -28.12
CA ILE A 34 8.74 44.01 -29.58
C ILE A 34 7.27 44.25 -29.94
N ILE A 35 6.34 43.58 -29.27
CA ILE A 35 4.90 43.76 -29.45
C ILE A 35 4.49 45.19 -29.09
N ARG A 36 5.01 45.73 -27.98
CA ARG A 36 4.76 47.12 -27.55
C ARG A 36 5.27 48.14 -28.57
N LYS A 37 6.49 47.94 -29.11
CA LYS A 37 7.04 48.78 -30.20
C LYS A 37 6.24 48.67 -31.49
N ARG A 38 5.77 47.46 -31.83
CA ARG A 38 4.92 47.22 -33.01
C ARG A 38 3.56 47.90 -32.87
N LEU A 39 2.91 47.80 -31.71
CA LEU A 39 1.65 48.50 -31.40
C LEU A 39 1.79 50.02 -31.44
N LEU A 40 2.92 50.57 -30.98
CA LEU A 40 3.20 52.01 -31.06
C LEU A 40 3.41 52.53 -32.49
N ILE A 41 3.89 51.67 -33.40
CA ILE A 41 4.19 52.04 -34.79
C ILE A 41 3.01 51.73 -35.73
N ASP A 42 2.37 50.57 -35.59
CA ASP A 42 1.31 50.06 -36.48
C ASP A 42 -0.11 50.20 -35.87
N GLY A 43 -0.24 50.42 -34.56
CA GLY A 43 -1.52 50.41 -33.87
C GLY A 43 -2.22 51.76 -33.94
N GLU A 44 -2.81 52.11 -35.09
CA GLU A 44 -3.78 53.20 -35.37
C GLU A 44 -3.45 54.64 -34.89
N GLY A 45 -2.56 54.87 -33.92
CA GLY A 45 -2.36 56.13 -33.22
C GLY A 45 -1.63 57.21 -34.01
N ALA A 46 -0.78 56.83 -34.97
CA ALA A 46 -0.21 57.79 -35.92
C ALA A 46 -1.12 58.04 -37.15
N GLY A 47 -2.04 57.11 -37.42
CA GLY A 47 -2.95 57.19 -38.55
C GLY A 47 -4.11 58.14 -38.29
N ASP A 48 -4.71 58.05 -37.10
CA ASP A 48 -5.87 58.87 -36.74
C ASP A 48 -5.48 60.32 -36.43
N ASP A 49 -4.36 60.56 -35.74
CA ASP A 49 -3.81 61.92 -35.56
C ASP A 49 -3.55 62.60 -36.91
N ARG A 50 -2.99 61.86 -37.88
CA ARG A 50 -2.79 62.35 -39.24
C ARG A 50 -4.11 62.64 -39.96
N ARG A 51 -5.15 61.81 -39.77
CA ARG A 51 -6.47 62.00 -40.40
C ARG A 51 -7.19 63.22 -39.83
N ILE A 52 -7.19 63.37 -38.51
CA ILE A 52 -7.75 64.54 -37.80
C ILE A 52 -7.01 65.80 -38.21
N THR A 53 -5.68 65.77 -38.23
CA THR A 53 -4.85 66.91 -38.69
C THR A 53 -5.14 67.27 -40.15
N THR A 54 -5.39 66.27 -41.00
CA THR A 54 -5.72 66.50 -42.42
C THR A 54 -7.11 67.10 -42.58
N LEU A 55 -8.10 66.60 -41.84
CA LEU A 55 -9.46 67.15 -41.79
C LEU A 55 -9.43 68.61 -41.33
N LEU A 56 -8.70 68.91 -40.25
CA LEU A 56 -8.56 70.27 -39.71
C LEU A 56 -7.93 71.22 -40.75
N LYS A 57 -6.86 70.79 -41.43
CA LYS A 57 -6.23 71.58 -42.50
C LYS A 57 -7.18 71.82 -43.68
N SER A 58 -7.93 70.80 -44.10
CA SER A 58 -8.94 70.93 -45.18
C SER A 58 -10.03 71.92 -44.78
N PHE A 59 -10.53 71.83 -43.55
CA PHE A 59 -11.55 72.71 -43.01
C PHE A 59 -11.07 74.17 -42.92
N LEU A 60 -9.89 74.41 -42.32
CA LEU A 60 -9.31 75.75 -42.24
C LEU A 60 -9.03 76.35 -43.63
N LYS A 61 -8.61 75.53 -44.60
CA LYS A 61 -8.43 76.00 -45.99
C LYS A 61 -9.75 76.43 -46.60
N TRP A 62 -10.81 75.66 -46.41
CA TRP A 62 -12.15 75.97 -46.91
C TRP A 62 -12.77 77.22 -46.26
N CYS A 63 -12.54 77.45 -44.97
CA CYS A 63 -12.99 78.67 -44.29
C CYS A 63 -12.29 79.94 -44.78
N ASN A 64 -11.02 79.84 -45.20
CA ASN A 64 -10.20 80.99 -45.60
C ASN A 64 -10.24 81.28 -47.11
N SER A 65 -10.93 80.46 -47.89
CA SER A 65 -11.07 80.65 -49.32
C SER A 65 -12.27 81.55 -49.65
N SER A 66 -12.05 82.87 -49.57
CA SER A 66 -13.06 83.92 -49.72
C SER A 66 -13.50 84.24 -51.15
N ASN A 67 -13.03 83.49 -52.16
CA ASN A 67 -13.27 83.80 -53.58
C ASN A 67 -13.24 82.56 -54.51
N LEU A 68 -13.79 81.42 -54.07
CA LEU A 68 -13.90 80.21 -54.91
C LEU A 68 -15.14 80.26 -55.80
N GLU A 69 -15.03 79.73 -57.02
CA GLU A 69 -16.23 79.44 -57.83
C GLU A 69 -17.15 78.47 -57.08
N GLU A 70 -18.47 78.61 -57.27
CA GLU A 70 -19.49 77.89 -56.50
C GLU A 70 -19.31 76.36 -56.54
N GLY A 71 -18.82 75.83 -57.68
CA GLY A 71 -18.50 74.40 -57.83
C GLY A 71 -17.23 73.93 -57.10
N GLU A 72 -16.24 74.80 -56.88
CA GLU A 72 -15.02 74.45 -56.14
C GLU A 72 -15.28 74.44 -54.62
N SER A 73 -16.17 75.30 -54.14
CA SER A 73 -16.61 75.34 -52.74
C SER A 73 -17.39 74.07 -52.36
N ASP A 74 -18.30 73.60 -53.22
CA ASP A 74 -19.08 72.38 -52.98
C ASP A 74 -18.19 71.12 -52.98
N ALA A 75 -17.25 71.01 -53.93
CA ALA A 75 -16.29 69.91 -53.96
C ALA A 75 -15.40 69.86 -52.70
N ALA A 76 -14.98 71.02 -52.17
CA ALA A 76 -14.23 71.11 -50.93
C ALA A 76 -15.07 70.71 -49.70
N TYR A 77 -16.35 71.09 -49.66
CA TYR A 77 -17.29 70.70 -48.62
C TYR A 77 -17.54 69.18 -48.60
N GLN A 78 -17.83 68.58 -49.76
CA GLN A 78 -18.00 67.12 -49.90
C GLN A 78 -16.75 66.35 -49.44
N LYS A 79 -15.55 66.89 -49.74
CA LYS A 79 -14.29 66.31 -49.28
C LYS A 79 -14.15 66.35 -47.76
N ILE A 80 -14.55 67.44 -47.11
CA ILE A 80 -14.55 67.56 -45.64
C ILE A 80 -15.54 66.56 -45.02
N GLN A 81 -16.74 66.44 -45.58
CA GLN A 81 -17.74 65.46 -45.13
C GLN A 81 -17.22 64.02 -45.22
N LEU A 82 -16.55 63.66 -46.33
CA LEU A 82 -15.94 62.34 -46.49
C LEU A 82 -14.83 62.09 -45.46
N GLN A 83 -13.99 63.09 -45.21
CA GLN A 83 -12.92 63.00 -44.19
C GLN A 83 -13.50 62.87 -42.77
N LEU A 84 -14.61 63.54 -42.47
CA LEU A 84 -15.33 63.42 -41.20
C LEU A 84 -15.92 62.01 -41.03
N ALA A 85 -16.65 61.51 -42.04
CA ALA A 85 -17.22 60.17 -42.01
C ALA A 85 -16.15 59.08 -41.82
N GLN A 86 -14.98 59.27 -42.42
CA GLN A 86 -13.82 58.41 -42.21
C GLN A 86 -13.35 58.44 -40.74
N CYS A 87 -13.21 59.63 -40.13
CA CYS A 87 -12.82 59.75 -38.72
C CYS A 87 -13.85 59.08 -37.80
N GLU A 88 -15.14 59.29 -38.04
CA GLU A 88 -16.21 58.64 -37.27
C GLU A 88 -16.15 57.11 -37.37
N PHE A 89 -15.92 56.57 -38.57
CA PHE A 89 -15.75 55.13 -38.78
C PHE A 89 -14.56 54.58 -37.99
N ALA A 90 -13.45 55.32 -37.96
CA ALA A 90 -12.26 54.94 -37.21
C ALA A 90 -12.56 54.81 -35.72
N ILE A 91 -13.18 55.83 -35.13
CA ILE A 91 -13.54 55.88 -33.72
C ILE A 91 -14.44 54.69 -33.36
N ARG A 92 -15.48 54.43 -34.16
CA ARG A 92 -16.38 53.29 -33.93
C ARG A 92 -15.65 51.95 -34.02
N LYS A 93 -14.76 51.80 -35.00
CA LYS A 93 -13.95 50.58 -35.16
C LYS A 93 -13.07 50.36 -33.92
N THR A 94 -12.36 51.38 -33.46
CA THR A 94 -11.51 51.28 -32.26
C THR A 94 -12.33 50.95 -31.02
N GLN A 95 -13.52 51.53 -30.87
CA GLN A 95 -14.44 51.18 -29.78
C GLN A 95 -14.86 49.71 -29.82
N THR A 96 -15.26 49.18 -30.98
CA THR A 96 -15.62 47.76 -31.11
C THR A 96 -14.43 46.83 -30.82
N VAL A 97 -13.22 47.21 -31.27
CA VAL A 97 -12.00 46.45 -30.95
C VAL A 97 -11.71 46.48 -29.45
N PHE A 98 -11.93 47.61 -28.79
CA PHE A 98 -11.80 47.72 -27.34
C PHE A 98 -12.77 46.79 -26.60
N GLU A 99 -14.06 46.82 -26.95
CA GLU A 99 -15.08 45.94 -26.36
C GLU A 99 -14.76 44.45 -26.59
N MET A 100 -14.27 44.10 -27.78
CA MET A 100 -13.80 42.74 -28.09
C MET A 100 -12.60 42.34 -27.21
N ASN A 101 -11.62 43.22 -27.04
CA ASN A 101 -10.44 42.96 -26.20
C ASN A 101 -10.80 42.79 -24.72
N GLU A 102 -11.79 43.53 -24.21
CA GLU A 102 -12.30 43.33 -22.84
C GLU A 102 -12.90 41.93 -22.69
N HIS A 103 -13.74 41.52 -23.62
CA HIS A 103 -14.33 40.17 -23.60
C HIS A 103 -13.27 39.06 -23.75
N GLU A 104 -12.27 39.25 -24.60
CA GLU A 104 -11.14 38.31 -24.72
C GLU A 104 -10.35 38.22 -23.41
N THR A 105 -10.09 39.35 -22.75
CA THR A 105 -9.39 39.39 -21.45
C THR A 105 -10.15 38.60 -20.38
N GLU A 106 -11.47 38.80 -20.28
CA GLU A 106 -12.32 38.03 -19.37
C GLU A 106 -12.30 36.53 -19.69
N ASN A 107 -12.35 36.18 -20.98
CA ASN A 107 -12.29 34.79 -21.41
C ASN A 107 -10.95 34.15 -21.05
N TYR A 108 -9.83 34.84 -21.26
CA TYR A 108 -8.52 34.34 -20.84
C TYR A 108 -8.43 34.16 -19.34
N GLN A 109 -8.97 35.08 -18.54
CA GLN A 109 -9.00 34.92 -17.09
C GLN A 109 -9.77 33.66 -16.67
N LYS A 110 -10.93 33.39 -17.27
CA LYS A 110 -11.70 32.16 -17.01
C LYS A 110 -10.91 30.91 -17.36
N VAL A 111 -10.24 30.90 -18.52
CA VAL A 111 -9.40 29.77 -18.95
C VAL A 111 -8.23 29.57 -17.99
N TYR A 112 -7.61 30.64 -17.49
CA TYR A 112 -6.57 30.54 -16.46
C TYR A 112 -7.10 29.88 -15.18
N ASP A 113 -8.25 30.34 -14.67
CA ASP A 113 -8.85 29.78 -13.46
C ASP A 113 -9.23 28.30 -13.64
N GLU A 114 -9.75 27.91 -14.81
CA GLU A 114 -10.05 26.52 -15.16
C GLU A 114 -8.79 25.65 -15.19
N ILE A 115 -7.70 26.16 -15.76
CA ILE A 115 -6.41 25.47 -15.80
C ILE A 115 -5.86 25.30 -14.38
N GLU A 116 -5.91 26.34 -13.54
CA GLU A 116 -5.48 26.24 -12.14
C GLU A 116 -6.28 25.18 -11.37
N GLN A 117 -7.60 25.17 -11.53
CA GLN A 117 -8.47 24.15 -10.90
C GLN A 117 -8.14 22.74 -11.39
N SER A 118 -7.90 22.57 -12.70
CA SER A 118 -7.49 21.28 -13.27
C SER A 118 -6.16 20.81 -12.71
N ILE A 119 -5.19 21.73 -12.54
CA ILE A 119 -3.89 21.44 -11.93
C ILE A 119 -4.08 21.01 -10.48
N THR A 120 -4.86 21.73 -9.68
CA THR A 120 -5.11 21.37 -8.27
C THR A 120 -5.79 20.00 -8.17
N HIS A 121 -6.78 19.73 -9.01
CA HIS A 121 -7.46 18.44 -9.04
C HIS A 121 -6.49 17.30 -9.41
N ALA A 122 -5.63 17.49 -10.42
CA ALA A 122 -4.63 16.50 -10.79
C ALA A 122 -3.64 16.21 -9.63
N TYR A 123 -3.26 17.22 -8.86
CA TYR A 123 -2.42 17.01 -7.67
C TYR A 123 -3.12 16.19 -6.58
N GLU A 124 -4.41 16.43 -6.35
CA GLU A 124 -5.23 15.66 -5.42
C GLU A 124 -5.38 14.20 -5.86
N GLU A 125 -5.65 13.95 -7.14
CA GLU A 125 -5.71 12.61 -7.71
C GLU A 125 -4.37 11.87 -7.54
N ILE A 126 -3.24 12.54 -7.82
CA ILE A 126 -1.91 11.96 -7.61
C ILE A 126 -1.70 11.59 -6.14
N ALA A 127 -2.14 12.44 -5.21
CA ALA A 127 -2.04 12.17 -3.78
C ALA A 127 -2.88 10.95 -3.38
N SER A 128 -4.11 10.86 -3.89
CA SER A 128 -5.01 9.71 -3.67
C SER A 128 -4.40 8.41 -4.22
N CYS A 129 -3.99 8.40 -5.50
CA CYS A 129 -3.37 7.22 -6.12
C CYS A 129 -2.09 6.78 -5.39
N LYS A 130 -1.29 7.71 -4.86
CA LYS A 130 -0.13 7.36 -4.01
C LYS A 130 -0.56 6.65 -2.73
N ALA A 131 -1.61 7.11 -2.06
CA ALA A 131 -2.12 6.48 -0.85
C ALA A 131 -2.66 5.07 -1.15
N GLU A 132 -3.46 4.92 -2.19
CA GLU A 132 -3.98 3.62 -2.65
C GLU A 132 -2.85 2.65 -3.00
N LEU A 133 -1.81 3.12 -3.70
CA LEU A 133 -0.65 2.30 -4.03
C LEU A 133 0.07 1.79 -2.78
N GLN A 134 0.22 2.64 -1.75
CA GLN A 134 0.82 2.20 -0.49
C GLN A 134 -0.04 1.14 0.21
N GLN A 135 -1.36 1.31 0.19
CA GLN A 135 -2.27 0.32 0.76
C GLN A 135 -2.23 -1.00 -0.01
N ALA A 136 -2.23 -0.97 -1.35
CA ALA A 136 -2.11 -2.15 -2.20
C ALA A 136 -0.78 -2.89 -1.96
N LYS A 137 0.33 -2.16 -1.77
CA LYS A 137 1.63 -2.75 -1.40
C LYS A 137 1.58 -3.45 -0.04
N ARG A 138 0.92 -2.87 0.96
CA ARG A 138 0.74 -3.50 2.28
C ARG A 138 -0.06 -4.79 2.16
N ILE A 139 -1.20 -4.76 1.46
CA ILE A 139 -2.04 -5.95 1.23
C ILE A 139 -1.24 -7.05 0.53
N ARG A 140 -0.45 -6.69 -0.49
CA ARG A 140 0.42 -7.66 -1.19
C ARG A 140 1.45 -8.29 -0.26
N ARG A 141 2.11 -7.50 0.60
CA ARG A 141 3.07 -8.04 1.59
C ARG A 141 2.38 -8.99 2.56
N ASN A 142 1.24 -8.59 3.13
CA ASN A 142 0.49 -9.44 4.05
C ASN A 142 0.08 -10.76 3.39
N ARG A 143 -0.39 -10.71 2.13
CA ARG A 143 -0.72 -11.93 1.36
C ARG A 143 0.48 -12.86 1.19
N GLN A 144 1.66 -12.31 0.89
CA GLN A 144 2.89 -13.11 0.77
C GLN A 144 3.28 -13.75 2.10
N GLU A 145 3.11 -13.06 3.21
CA GLU A 145 3.36 -13.60 4.56
C GLU A 145 2.37 -14.73 4.89
N TYR A 146 1.08 -14.56 4.59
CA TYR A 146 0.07 -15.62 4.74
C TYR A 146 0.37 -16.83 3.86
N ASP A 147 0.72 -16.63 2.58
CA ASP A 147 1.07 -17.72 1.67
C ASP A 147 2.33 -18.47 2.15
N ALA A 148 3.31 -17.75 2.71
CA ALA A 148 4.52 -18.36 3.28
C ALA A 148 4.19 -19.22 4.51
N LEU A 149 3.37 -18.70 5.43
CA LEU A 149 2.91 -19.45 6.60
C LEU A 149 2.06 -20.66 6.20
N ALA A 150 1.14 -20.50 5.26
CA ALA A 150 0.31 -21.59 4.75
C ALA A 150 1.16 -22.72 4.16
N LYS A 151 2.23 -22.39 3.42
CA LYS A 151 3.19 -23.40 2.92
C LYS A 151 3.94 -24.13 4.03
N VAL A 152 4.25 -23.46 5.14
CA VAL A 152 4.87 -24.13 6.31
C VAL A 152 3.85 -25.05 6.97
N ILE A 153 2.62 -24.57 7.20
CA ILE A 153 1.54 -25.36 7.80
C ILE A 153 1.23 -26.60 6.96
N ALA A 154 1.20 -26.48 5.64
CA ALA A 154 0.93 -27.59 4.72
C ALA A 154 2.00 -28.70 4.75
N LYS A 155 3.17 -28.49 5.37
CA LYS A 155 4.16 -29.56 5.59
C LYS A 155 3.79 -30.47 6.76
N HIS A 156 2.90 -30.03 7.65
CA HIS A 156 2.43 -30.81 8.77
C HIS A 156 1.19 -31.62 8.36
N PRO A 157 0.99 -32.81 8.95
CA PRO A 157 -0.19 -33.63 8.67
C PRO A 157 -1.47 -32.91 9.09
N GLU A 158 -2.57 -33.31 8.48
CA GLU A 158 -3.86 -32.71 8.77
C GLU A 158 -4.26 -32.98 10.23
N ARG A 159 -4.75 -31.94 10.91
CA ARG A 159 -5.13 -32.03 12.33
C ARG A 159 -6.11 -33.18 12.58
N GLN A 160 -7.08 -33.36 11.69
CA GLN A 160 -8.11 -34.38 11.84
C GLN A 160 -7.54 -35.81 11.78
N GLU A 161 -6.51 -36.03 10.96
CA GLU A 161 -5.79 -37.31 10.88
C GLU A 161 -4.99 -37.55 12.17
N THR A 162 -4.25 -36.55 12.65
CA THR A 162 -3.49 -36.68 13.91
C THR A 162 -4.39 -36.93 15.12
N LEU A 163 -5.58 -36.34 15.17
CA LEU A 163 -6.55 -36.59 16.25
C LEU A 163 -7.09 -38.02 16.23
N LYS A 164 -7.35 -38.57 15.04
CA LYS A 164 -7.77 -39.98 14.92
C LYS A 164 -6.67 -40.93 15.39
N GLN A 165 -5.42 -40.67 15.00
CA GLN A 165 -4.27 -41.47 15.45
C GLN A 165 -4.09 -41.41 16.97
N ILE A 166 -4.28 -40.24 17.59
CA ILE A 166 -4.25 -40.10 19.04
C ILE A 166 -5.36 -40.94 19.69
N GLU A 167 -6.59 -40.85 19.17
CA GLU A 167 -7.73 -41.60 19.73
C GLU A 167 -7.54 -43.12 19.61
N GLU A 168 -6.94 -43.59 18.51
CA GLU A 168 -6.61 -44.99 18.30
C GLU A 168 -5.51 -45.46 19.26
N LEU A 169 -4.43 -44.69 19.41
CA LEU A 169 -3.35 -44.97 20.37
C LEU A 169 -3.86 -44.97 21.82
N ASP A 170 -4.77 -44.06 22.18
CA ASP A 170 -5.38 -44.04 23.51
C ASP A 170 -6.23 -45.30 23.77
N LYS A 171 -6.95 -45.80 22.76
CA LYS A 171 -7.69 -47.07 22.87
C LYS A 171 -6.74 -48.25 23.06
N GLU A 172 -5.67 -48.32 22.27
CA GLU A 172 -4.65 -49.35 22.40
C GLU A 172 -4.00 -49.32 23.78
N LEU A 173 -3.61 -48.13 24.25
CA LEU A 173 -3.00 -47.93 25.56
C LEU A 173 -3.93 -48.42 26.67
N ASN A 174 -5.20 -48.03 26.64
CA ASN A 174 -6.21 -48.49 27.61
C ASN A 174 -6.42 -50.02 27.57
N SER A 175 -6.32 -50.65 26.39
CA SER A 175 -6.40 -52.11 26.29
C SER A 175 -5.16 -52.79 26.90
N LEU A 176 -3.97 -52.24 26.66
CA LEU A 176 -2.69 -52.73 27.17
C LEU A 176 -2.60 -52.57 28.69
N THR A 177 -3.10 -51.46 29.25
CA THR A 177 -3.17 -51.28 30.70
C THR A 177 -4.15 -52.27 31.33
N GLY A 178 -5.34 -52.46 30.75
CA GLY A 178 -6.29 -53.46 31.24
C GLY A 178 -5.76 -54.90 31.18
N THR A 179 -5.05 -55.27 30.11
CA THR A 179 -4.42 -56.60 30.01
C THR A 179 -3.29 -56.76 31.02
N LYS A 180 -2.46 -55.73 31.22
CA LYS A 180 -1.42 -55.69 32.26
C LYS A 180 -2.03 -55.89 33.65
N GLU A 181 -3.08 -55.15 34.00
CA GLU A 181 -3.76 -55.28 35.29
C GLU A 181 -4.34 -56.69 35.48
N SER A 182 -4.95 -57.27 34.45
CA SER A 182 -5.44 -58.65 34.49
C SER A 182 -4.32 -59.67 34.73
N LEU A 183 -3.17 -59.51 34.07
CA LEU A 183 -2.02 -60.39 34.25
C LEU A 183 -1.39 -60.23 35.64
N LEU A 184 -1.27 -59.01 36.15
CA LEU A 184 -0.80 -58.76 37.51
C LEU A 184 -1.72 -59.41 38.55
N SER A 185 -3.04 -59.29 38.38
CA SER A 185 -4.01 -59.96 39.27
C SER A 185 -3.89 -61.48 39.22
N LYS A 186 -3.70 -62.07 38.03
CA LYS A 186 -3.44 -63.52 37.88
C LYS A 186 -2.13 -63.93 38.55
N LEU A 187 -1.07 -63.15 38.40
CA LEU A 187 0.24 -63.42 39.01
C LEU A 187 0.12 -63.38 40.54
N GLU A 188 -0.53 -62.37 41.09
CA GLU A 188 -0.77 -62.24 42.54
C GLU A 188 -1.60 -63.41 43.08
N LEU A 189 -2.63 -63.83 42.35
CA LEU A 189 -3.41 -65.02 42.71
C LEU A 189 -2.54 -66.29 42.73
N ARG A 190 -1.69 -66.50 41.72
CA ARG A 190 -0.77 -67.64 41.69
C ARG A 190 0.25 -67.56 42.84
N GLN A 191 0.77 -66.39 43.15
CA GLN A 191 1.67 -66.18 44.27
C GLN A 191 1.01 -66.57 45.61
N LYS A 192 -0.25 -66.19 45.82
CA LYS A 192 -1.06 -66.61 46.98
C LYS A 192 -1.28 -68.13 47.02
N GLN A 193 -1.60 -68.74 45.87
CA GLN A 193 -1.76 -70.20 45.76
C GLN A 193 -0.47 -70.97 46.08
N PHE A 194 0.68 -70.50 45.60
CA PHE A 194 1.98 -71.09 45.94
C PHE A 194 2.30 -70.93 47.43
N HIS A 195 1.99 -69.78 48.03
CA HIS A 195 2.19 -69.56 49.46
C HIS A 195 1.36 -70.54 50.30
N LEU A 196 0.10 -70.77 49.93
CA LEU A 196 -0.74 -71.78 50.55
C LEU A 196 -0.15 -73.18 50.41
N LEU A 197 0.31 -73.56 49.22
CA LEU A 197 0.95 -74.87 48.99
C LEU A 197 2.20 -75.05 49.88
N ILE A 198 3.08 -74.04 49.93
CA ILE A 198 4.28 -74.08 50.78
C ILE A 198 3.90 -74.24 52.25
N ASN A 199 2.90 -73.49 52.73
CA ASN A 199 2.41 -73.64 54.10
C ASN A 199 1.87 -75.05 54.38
N THR A 200 1.11 -75.64 53.45
CA THR A 200 0.64 -77.03 53.61
C THR A 200 1.78 -78.04 53.59
N ILE A 201 2.83 -77.81 52.79
CA ILE A 201 4.03 -78.65 52.79
C ILE A 201 4.75 -78.55 54.14
N HIS A 202 4.93 -77.35 54.67
CA HIS A 202 5.53 -77.15 55.99
C HIS A 202 4.68 -77.78 57.10
N GLU A 203 3.35 -77.69 57.02
CA GLU A 203 2.45 -78.31 57.99
C GLU A 203 2.53 -79.84 57.94
N LEU A 204 2.53 -80.43 56.74
CA LEU A 204 2.75 -81.86 56.56
C LEU A 204 4.14 -82.31 57.03
N GLN A 205 5.19 -81.52 56.77
CA GLN A 205 6.53 -81.77 57.29
C GLN A 205 6.55 -81.74 58.83
N ARG A 206 5.85 -80.78 59.44
CA ARG A 206 5.70 -80.69 60.89
C ARG A 206 4.97 -81.89 61.47
N MET A 207 3.86 -82.32 60.85
CA MET A 207 3.16 -83.55 61.24
C MET A 207 4.05 -84.79 61.13
N LEU A 208 4.89 -84.87 60.09
CA LEU A 208 5.80 -86.00 59.87
C LEU A 208 6.98 -85.98 60.86
N GLU A 209 7.41 -84.80 61.32
CA GLU A 209 8.35 -84.65 62.45
C GLU A 209 7.69 -85.03 63.78
N GLU A 210 6.45 -84.61 64.02
CA GLU A 210 5.63 -84.97 65.19
C GLU A 210 5.41 -86.51 65.26
N ASP A 211 5.07 -87.16 64.15
CA ASP A 211 4.93 -88.64 64.06
C ASP A 211 6.27 -89.38 64.25
N LYS A 212 7.40 -88.79 63.83
CA LYS A 212 8.73 -89.33 64.13
C LYS A 212 9.08 -89.23 65.62
N THR A 213 8.63 -88.16 66.29
CA THR A 213 8.81 -88.01 67.74
C THR A 213 7.87 -88.91 68.56
N ASP A 214 6.68 -89.26 68.04
CA ASP A 214 5.73 -90.16 68.71
C ASP A 214 6.08 -91.65 68.54
N SER A 215 6.90 -92.01 67.55
CA SER A 215 7.44 -93.37 67.38
C SER A 215 8.69 -93.65 68.23
N GLU A 216 9.27 -92.64 68.90
CA GLU A 216 10.44 -92.80 69.77
C GLU A 216 10.21 -92.16 71.15
N GLY A 217 9.54 -92.89 72.04
CA GLY A 217 9.65 -92.71 73.49
C GLY A 217 9.34 -94.04 74.18
N GLU A 218 10.19 -94.70 74.97
CA GLU A 218 11.48 -94.41 75.64
C GLU A 218 12.05 -95.77 76.16
N PRO A 219 13.23 -95.91 76.83
CA PRO A 219 14.27 -94.93 77.19
C PRO A 219 15.73 -95.36 76.90
N SER A 220 16.68 -94.42 76.90
CA SER A 220 17.85 -94.48 77.81
C SER A 220 18.80 -93.28 77.66
N SER A 221 19.35 -92.92 78.81
CA SER A 221 20.01 -91.69 79.23
C SER A 221 21.51 -91.55 78.90
N SER A 222 22.00 -90.31 79.07
CA SER A 222 23.38 -89.84 79.37
C SER A 222 24.33 -89.71 78.16
N SER A 223 25.14 -88.67 77.96
CA SER A 223 25.54 -87.47 78.72
C SER A 223 26.43 -86.57 77.82
N VAL A 224 26.30 -85.22 77.92
CA VAL A 224 27.38 -84.18 78.07
C VAL A 224 28.54 -84.21 77.03
N ALA A 225 29.04 -83.18 76.33
CA ALA A 225 29.17 -81.70 76.41
C ALA A 225 29.74 -81.24 75.03
N GLU A 226 29.30 -80.14 74.38
CA GLU A 226 29.72 -78.73 74.54
C GLU A 226 30.79 -78.26 73.51
N GLY A 227 30.52 -77.10 72.87
CA GLY A 227 31.46 -76.28 72.07
C GLY A 227 31.29 -76.38 70.54
N SER A 228 30.38 -75.68 69.86
CA SER A 228 30.28 -74.23 69.56
C SER A 228 31.39 -73.63 68.69
N PHE A 229 30.97 -72.95 67.61
CA PHE A 229 31.62 -71.77 66.97
C PHE A 229 32.78 -72.11 66.01
N MET A 230 32.89 -71.63 64.75
CA MET A 230 32.58 -70.29 64.20
C MET A 230 32.62 -70.32 62.64
N ASP A 231 31.67 -69.59 62.06
CA ASP A 231 31.55 -68.91 60.76
C ASP A 231 31.60 -69.56 59.36
N THR A 232 30.48 -69.31 58.69
CA THR A 232 30.10 -69.36 57.28
C THR A 232 30.49 -68.09 56.52
N SER A 233 30.68 -68.23 55.21
CA SER A 233 30.46 -67.17 54.21
C SER A 233 28.98 -67.03 53.84
#